data_AF-A0A2M7N9A0-F1
#
_entry.id   AF-A0A2M7N9A0-F1
#
_cell.length_a   1.000
_cell.length_b   1.000
_cell.length_c   1.000
_cell.angle_alpha   90.00
_cell.angle_beta   90.00
_cell.angle_gamma   90.00
#
_symmetry.space_group_name_H-M   'P 1'
#
loop_
_entity.id
_entity.type
_entity.pdbx_description
1 polymer ?
#
loop_
_entity_poly.entity_id
_entity_poly.type
_entity_poly.pdbx_seq_one_letter_code
_entity_poly.pdbx_strand_id
1 'polypeptide(L)'
;MSSAPLARLVIASRESALALWQAQHIRDRLRALYPQTEVSILGMTTQGDQILDVTLSKIGGKGLFVKELETALEDGRADLAVHSLKDVPMVMPEGFVLAVIGERE
;
A
#
# COMPACT_ATOMS: atom_id res chain seq x y z
N MET A 1 -14.58 9.85 -20.65
CA MET A 1 -13.94 8.75 -21.41
C MET A 1 -14.13 7.49 -20.60
N SER A 2 -14.94 6.54 -21.09
CA SER A 2 -15.09 5.24 -20.43
C SER A 2 -13.91 4.38 -20.87
N SER A 3 -12.86 4.31 -20.05
CA SER A 3 -11.81 3.31 -20.25
C SER A 3 -12.41 1.94 -19.97
N ALA A 4 -12.08 0.95 -20.82
CA ALA A 4 -12.43 -0.44 -20.52
C ALA A 4 -12.00 -0.80 -19.09
N PRO A 5 -12.77 -1.63 -18.36
CA PRO A 5 -12.38 -2.05 -17.01
C PRO A 5 -11.00 -2.69 -17.06
N LEU A 6 -10.13 -2.32 -16.10
CA LEU A 6 -8.81 -2.93 -15.97
C LEU A 6 -8.99 -4.43 -15.75
N ALA A 7 -8.26 -5.25 -16.51
CA ALA A 7 -8.32 -6.70 -16.35
C ALA A 7 -7.79 -7.15 -14.97
N ARG A 8 -6.83 -6.39 -14.42
CA ARG A 8 -6.12 -6.68 -13.17
C ARG A 8 -5.82 -5.39 -12.42
N LEU A 9 -5.79 -5.50 -11.09
CA LEU A 9 -5.31 -4.48 -10.17
C LEU A 9 -4.54 -5.15 -9.02
N VAL A 10 -3.37 -4.63 -8.67
CA VAL A 10 -2.47 -5.19 -7.66
C VAL A 10 -2.25 -4.17 -6.55
N ILE A 11 -2.56 -4.58 -5.33
CA ILE A 11 -2.40 -3.77 -4.12
C ILE A 11 -1.08 -4.15 -3.45
N ALA A 12 -0.13 -3.23 -3.35
CA ALA A 12 1.03 -3.38 -2.51
C ALA A 12 0.64 -3.18 -1.03
N SER A 13 1.09 -4.09 -0.16
CA SER A 13 0.89 -3.96 1.29
C SER A 13 2.03 -4.62 2.07
N ARG A 14 2.22 -4.18 3.31
CA ARG A 14 3.11 -4.86 4.26
C ARG A 14 2.52 -6.20 4.67
N GLU A 15 3.38 -7.13 5.06
CA GLU A 15 2.97 -8.48 5.51
C GLU A 15 2.47 -8.55 6.96
N SER A 16 2.55 -7.46 7.72
CA SER A 16 1.99 -7.43 9.07
C SER A 16 0.48 -7.69 9.02
N ALA A 17 -0.04 -8.40 10.04
CA ALA A 17 -1.43 -8.84 10.06
C ALA A 17 -2.44 -7.68 9.86
N LEU A 18 -2.17 -6.53 10.48
CA LEU A 18 -3.01 -5.33 10.32
C LEU A 18 -2.93 -4.76 8.89
N ALA A 19 -1.74 -4.69 8.30
CA ALA A 19 -1.59 -4.15 6.94
C ALA A 19 -2.23 -5.06 5.89
N LEU A 20 -2.13 -6.38 6.05
CA LEU A 20 -2.84 -7.34 5.20
C LEU A 20 -4.36 -7.21 5.38
N TRP A 21 -4.85 -7.03 6.60
CA TRP A 21 -6.27 -6.80 6.84
C TRP A 21 -6.77 -5.52 6.15
N GLN A 22 -6.02 -4.41 6.26
CA GLN A 22 -6.34 -3.14 5.60
C GLN A 22 -6.38 -3.30 4.07
N ALA A 23 -5.39 -3.99 3.50
CA ALA A 23 -5.35 -4.26 2.07
C ALA A 23 -6.49 -5.18 1.61
N GLN A 24 -6.85 -6.19 2.41
CA GLN A 24 -8.00 -7.06 2.14
C GLN A 24 -9.31 -6.29 2.19
N HIS A 25 -9.49 -5.42 3.17
CA HIS A 25 -10.65 -4.54 3.28
C HIS A 25 -10.84 -3.70 2.01
N ILE A 26 -9.76 -3.05 1.52
CA ILE A 26 -9.82 -2.27 0.28
C ILE A 26 -10.03 -3.16 -0.96
N ARG A 27 -9.36 -4.31 -1.04
CA ARG A 27 -9.54 -5.29 -2.12
C ARG A 27 -11.01 -5.69 -2.25
N ASP A 28 -11.67 -6.00 -1.14
CA ASP A 28 -13.04 -6.51 -1.15
C ASP A 28 -14.03 -5.43 -1.59
N ARG A 29 -13.80 -4.16 -1.20
CA ARG A 29 -14.56 -3.02 -1.73
C ARG A 29 -14.33 -2.82 -3.23
N LEU A 30 -13.10 -2.92 -3.71
CA LEU A 30 -12.79 -2.81 -5.13
C LEU A 30 -13.41 -3.94 -5.95
N ARG A 31 -13.41 -5.18 -5.45
CA ARG A 31 -14.09 -6.31 -6.08
C ARG A 31 -15.61 -6.12 -6.16
N ALA A 32 -16.22 -5.51 -5.15
CA ALA A 32 -17.65 -5.21 -5.17
C ALA A 32 -18.00 -4.14 -6.22
N LEU A 33 -17.15 -3.13 -6.41
CA LEU A 33 -17.34 -2.05 -7.39
C LEU A 33 -16.96 -2.47 -8.81
N TYR A 34 -15.97 -3.35 -8.96
CA TYR A 34 -15.42 -3.80 -10.24
C TYR A 34 -15.36 -5.35 -10.30
N PRO A 35 -16.51 -6.03 -10.44
CA PRO A 35 -16.56 -7.50 -10.39
C PRO A 35 -15.78 -8.21 -11.50
N GLN A 36 -15.46 -7.50 -12.59
CA GLN A 36 -14.71 -8.03 -13.73
C GLN A 36 -13.19 -7.82 -13.60
N THR A 37 -12.74 -7.06 -12.59
CA THR A 37 -11.32 -6.78 -12.37
C THR A 37 -10.74 -7.78 -11.38
N GLU A 38 -9.65 -8.45 -11.77
CA GLU A 38 -8.90 -9.29 -10.85
C GLU A 38 -8.11 -8.41 -9.87
N VAL A 39 -8.58 -8.32 -8.62
CA VAL A 39 -7.86 -7.58 -7.56
C VAL A 39 -7.03 -8.53 -6.71
N SER A 40 -5.72 -8.36 -6.68
CA SER A 40 -4.75 -9.16 -5.91
C SER A 40 -3.93 -8.30 -4.95
N ILE A 41 -3.26 -8.93 -3.97
CA ILE A 41 -2.41 -8.26 -2.99
C ILE A 41 -0.99 -8.79 -3.16
N LEU A 42 -0.04 -7.88 -3.35
CA LEU A 42 1.39 -8.12 -3.29
C LEU A 42 1.88 -7.79 -1.88
N GLY A 43 2.07 -8.83 -1.07
CA GLY A 43 2.68 -8.71 0.25
C GLY A 43 4.17 -8.44 0.13
N MET A 44 4.67 -7.49 0.92
CA MET A 44 6.09 -7.12 0.96
C MET A 44 6.59 -7.05 2.39
N THR A 45 7.72 -7.72 2.65
CA THR A 45 8.47 -7.52 3.88
C THR A 45 9.23 -6.20 3.78
N THR A 46 9.04 -5.29 4.72
CA THR A 46 9.83 -4.04 4.79
C THR A 46 11.04 -4.22 5.70
N GLN A 47 12.09 -3.41 5.54
CA GLN A 47 13.19 -3.40 6.51
C GLN A 47 12.68 -3.12 7.92
N GLY A 48 11.65 -2.28 8.07
CA GLY A 48 11.02 -2.01 9.36
C GLY A 48 10.36 -3.22 10.03
N ASP A 49 9.94 -4.24 9.26
CA ASP A 49 9.44 -5.50 9.81
C ASP A 49 10.58 -6.42 10.30
N GLN A 50 11.75 -6.33 9.66
CA GLN A 50 12.96 -7.07 10.07
C GLN A 50 13.66 -6.45 11.30
N ILE A 51 13.34 -5.18 11.60
CA ILE A 51 13.99 -4.33 12.61
C ILE A 51 13.25 -4.34 13.96
N LEU A 52 12.21 -5.16 14.13
CA LEU A 52 11.45 -5.29 15.39
C LEU A 52 12.29 -5.67 16.63
N ASP A 53 13.57 -6.05 16.46
CA ASP A 53 14.52 -6.32 17.55
C ASP A 53 15.37 -5.11 18.01
N VAL A 54 15.20 -3.94 17.40
CA VAL A 54 15.94 -2.72 17.78
C VAL A 54 14.99 -1.54 17.92
N THR A 55 15.07 -0.87 19.06
CA THR A 55 14.17 0.21 19.47
C THR A 55 14.07 1.28 18.36
N LEU A 56 12.84 1.55 17.90
CA LEU A 56 12.48 2.57 16.91
C LEU A 56 13.17 3.94 17.14
N SER A 57 13.55 4.25 18.38
CA SER A 57 14.26 5.46 18.77
C SER A 57 15.70 5.58 18.24
N LYS A 58 16.35 4.48 17.86
CA LYS A 58 17.74 4.48 17.33
C LYS A 58 17.80 4.62 15.81
N ILE A 59 16.72 4.32 15.10
CA ILE A 59 16.68 4.35 13.64
C ILE A 59 15.91 5.61 13.26
N GLY A 60 16.60 6.74 13.35
CA GLY A 60 16.13 7.95 12.70
C GLY A 60 15.99 7.67 11.21
N GLY A 61 14.76 7.59 10.71
CA GLY A 61 14.53 7.22 9.31
C GLY A 61 13.12 7.56 8.86
N LYS A 62 12.90 8.81 8.45
CA LYS A 62 11.74 9.18 7.63
C LYS A 62 11.69 8.22 6.42
N GLY A 63 10.61 7.46 6.26
CA GLY A 63 10.36 6.65 5.05
C GLY A 63 10.67 5.16 5.11
N LEU A 64 11.05 4.59 6.27
CA LEU A 64 11.50 3.19 6.37
C LEU A 64 10.44 2.11 6.08
N PHE A 65 9.16 2.50 6.00
CA PHE A 65 8.04 1.58 5.74
C PHE A 65 7.38 1.80 4.36
N VAL A 66 7.80 2.82 3.62
CA VAL A 66 7.12 3.26 2.39
C VAL A 66 7.97 2.99 1.16
N LYS A 67 9.30 3.00 1.30
CA LYS A 67 10.24 2.86 0.18
C LYS A 67 10.05 1.58 -0.64
N GLU A 68 9.86 0.43 0.01
CA GLU A 68 9.69 -0.83 -0.71
C GLU A 68 8.37 -0.87 -1.51
N LEU A 69 7.32 -0.24 -0.98
CA LEU A 69 6.02 -0.14 -1.64
C LEU A 69 6.07 0.88 -2.80
N GLU A 70 6.75 2.01 -2.61
CA GLU A 70 7.07 2.98 -3.68
C GLU A 70 7.82 2.30 -4.82
N THR A 71 8.86 1.51 -4.53
CA THR A 71 9.59 0.76 -5.56
C THR A 71 8.69 -0.24 -6.29
N ALA A 72 7.74 -0.90 -5.61
CA ALA A 72 6.81 -1.80 -6.29
C ALA A 72 5.85 -1.08 -7.25
N LEU A 73 5.47 0.15 -6.92
CA LEU A 73 4.66 1.01 -7.78
C LEU A 73 5.49 1.52 -8.99
N GLU A 74 6.72 1.98 -8.76
CA GLU A 74 7.64 2.44 -9.81
C GLU A 74 7.98 1.33 -10.81
N ASP A 75 8.22 0.11 -10.32
CA ASP A 75 8.52 -1.06 -11.15
C ASP A 75 7.30 -1.60 -11.92
N GLY A 76 6.10 -1.07 -11.66
CA GLY A 76 4.83 -1.58 -12.21
C GLY A 76 4.46 -2.98 -11.67
N ARG A 77 5.04 -3.41 -10.56
CA ARG A 77 4.67 -4.65 -9.86
C ARG A 77 3.35 -4.51 -9.11
N ALA A 78 3.03 -3.29 -8.69
CA ALA A 78 1.78 -2.91 -8.07
C ALA A 78 1.18 -1.65 -8.71
N ASP A 79 -0.13 -1.48 -8.58
CA ASP A 79 -0.87 -0.35 -9.14
C ASP A 79 -1.26 0.69 -8.07
N LEU A 80 -1.40 0.24 -6.82
CA LEU A 80 -1.68 1.09 -5.66
C LEU A 80 -1.10 0.49 -4.38
N ALA A 81 -0.88 1.34 -3.37
CA ALA A 81 -0.48 0.90 -2.02
C ALA A 81 -1.56 1.26 -0.99
N VAL A 82 -1.76 0.39 0.00
CA VAL A 82 -2.67 0.65 1.14
C VAL A 82 -1.87 0.82 2.42
N HIS A 83 -2.14 1.90 3.14
CA HIS A 83 -1.46 2.26 4.38
C HIS A 83 -2.42 2.72 5.45
N SER A 84 -2.00 2.57 6.71
CA SER A 84 -2.53 3.41 7.79
C SER A 84 -2.12 4.86 7.55
N LEU A 85 -3.07 5.79 7.56
CA LEU A 85 -2.81 7.20 7.22
C LEU A 85 -1.73 7.84 8.10
N LYS A 86 -1.59 7.42 9.35
CA LYS A 86 -0.55 7.90 10.28
C LYS A 86 0.89 7.61 9.81
N ASP A 87 1.06 6.62 8.93
CA ASP A 87 2.36 6.17 8.43
C ASP A 87 2.68 6.77 7.05
N VAL A 88 1.76 7.54 6.46
CA VAL A 88 1.95 8.25 5.19
C VAL A 88 2.73 9.55 5.45
N PRO A 89 3.80 9.85 4.68
CA PRO A 89 4.56 11.07 4.88
C PRO A 89 3.72 12.33 4.59
N MET A 90 3.97 13.41 5.33
CA MET A 90 3.29 14.69 5.13
C MET A 90 3.57 15.30 3.75
N VAL A 91 4.78 15.08 3.23
CA VAL A 91 5.19 15.48 1.88
C VAL A 91 5.32 14.20 1.07
N MET A 92 4.46 14.05 0.06
CA MET A 92 4.55 12.91 -0.86
C MET A 92 5.83 13.03 -1.70
N PRO A 93 6.55 11.91 -1.95
CA PRO A 93 7.64 11.92 -2.90
C PRO A 93 7.13 12.25 -4.31
N GLU A 94 8.01 12.78 -5.15
CA GLU A 94 7.71 13.08 -6.55
C GLU A 94 7.22 11.81 -7.28
N GLY A 95 6.19 11.95 -8.11
CA GLY A 95 5.57 10.83 -8.83
C GLY A 95 4.47 10.09 -8.05
N PHE A 96 4.30 10.37 -6.74
CA PHE A 96 3.27 9.75 -5.92
C PHE A 96 2.20 10.74 -5.46
N VAL A 97 0.99 10.22 -5.23
CA VAL A 97 -0.13 11.00 -4.70
C VAL A 97 -0.94 10.16 -3.73
N LEU A 98 -1.39 10.80 -2.64
CA LEU A 98 -2.44 10.23 -1.79
C LEU A 98 -3.79 10.42 -2.50
N ALA A 99 -4.16 9.44 -3.32
CA ALA A 99 -5.35 9.54 -4.18
C ALA A 99 -6.68 9.40 -3.41
N VAL A 100 -6.69 8.59 -2.34
CA VAL A 100 -7.92 8.22 -1.63
C VAL A 100 -7.65 8.14 -0.13
N ILE A 101 -8.61 8.62 0.66
CA ILE A 101 -8.68 8.41 2.11
C ILE A 101 -9.97 7.63 2.39
N GLY A 102 -9.85 6.50 3.09
CA GLY A 102 -11.00 5.69 3.49
C GLY A 102 -11.88 6.39 4.53
N GLU A 103 -13.07 5.83 4.78
CA GLU A 103 -13.89 6.26 5.93
C GLU A 103 -13.12 6.00 7.23
N ARG A 104 -13.24 6.92 8.18
CA ARG A 104 -12.53 6.81 9.47
C ARG A 104 -13.28 5.85 10.39
N GLU A 105 -12.58 4.83 10.88
CA GLU A 105 -13.02 3.99 12.00
C GLU A 105 -12.88 4.70 13.35
#